data_AF-A0A7W6C3E0-F1
#
_entry.id   AF-A0A7W6C3E0-F1
#
_cell.length_a   1.000
_cell.length_b   1.000
_cell.length_c   1.000
_cell.angle_alpha   90.00
_cell.angle_beta   90.00
_cell.angle_gamma   90.00
#
_symmetry.space_group_name_H-M   'P 1'
#
loop_
_entity.id
_entity.type
_entity.pdbx_description
1 polymer ?
#
loop_
_entity_poly.entity_id
_entity_poly.type
_entity_poly.pdbx_seq_one_letter_code
_entity_poly.pdbx_strand_id
1 'polypeptide(L)'
;MADQEPIALLLLQKCAQVEAAAGLVTAVRALHGPSRTAPIVLLTEAEAKTDPKSSSVDAAIPIHCPADHAARELERWRPVSLEPTRRIAGILGPGPIAGMIERLGVRLEAAMGMLAQERIDQGEAHRLAGLCGTLGFAQAHAAWLDLSLGEATSLAEARRTTRLTLAAIARGL
;
A
#
# COMPACT_ATOMS: atom_id res chain seq x y z
N MET A 1 -18.63 11.10 -14.33
CA MET A 1 -18.87 10.63 -12.95
C MET A 1 -17.73 9.69 -12.61
N ALA A 2 -16.67 10.19 -11.98
CA ALA A 2 -15.63 9.33 -11.40
C ALA A 2 -16.19 8.86 -10.05
N ASP A 3 -17.06 7.86 -10.13
CA ASP A 3 -17.87 7.37 -9.02
C ASP A 3 -16.98 6.63 -8.02
N GLN A 4 -16.76 7.28 -6.87
CA GLN A 4 -16.57 6.71 -5.53
C GLN A 4 -15.87 5.34 -5.46
N GLU A 5 -14.70 5.20 -6.07
CA GLU A 5 -13.92 3.97 -5.91
C GLU A 5 -13.32 3.91 -4.50
N PRO A 6 -13.36 2.73 -3.84
CA PRO A 6 -12.97 2.60 -2.45
C PRO A 6 -11.50 2.94 -2.26
N ILE A 7 -11.27 3.91 -1.39
CA ILE A 7 -9.95 4.42 -1.02
C ILE A 7 -9.21 3.45 -0.09
N ALA A 8 -9.97 2.68 0.70
CA ALA A 8 -9.54 1.60 1.59
C ALA A 8 -10.76 0.69 1.87
N LEU A 9 -10.50 -0.57 2.22
CA LEU A 9 -11.53 -1.55 2.58
C LEU A 9 -11.35 -1.97 4.05
N LEU A 10 -12.42 -1.84 4.82
CA LEU A 10 -12.49 -2.27 6.22
C LEU A 10 -13.28 -3.58 6.29
N LEU A 11 -12.64 -4.63 6.79
CA LEU A 11 -13.27 -5.94 6.94
C LEU A 11 -13.42 -6.28 8.42
N LEU A 12 -14.65 -6.54 8.85
CA LEU A 12 -14.93 -6.94 10.22
C LEU A 12 -14.84 -8.47 10.34
N GLN A 13 -13.88 -8.95 11.13
CA GLN A 13 -13.64 -10.37 11.33
C GLN A 13 -13.96 -10.77 12.78
N LYS A 14 -14.98 -11.63 12.93
CA LYS A 14 -15.24 -12.34 14.20
C LYS A 14 -14.37 -13.59 14.30
N CYS A 15 -14.03 -14.02 15.52
CA CYS A 15 -13.13 -15.15 15.75
C CYS A 15 -13.55 -16.46 15.04
N ALA A 16 -14.85 -16.69 14.81
CA ALA A 16 -15.35 -17.89 14.13
C ALA A 16 -15.24 -17.84 12.58
N GLN A 17 -14.74 -16.76 11.99
CA GLN A 17 -14.82 -16.50 10.54
C GLN A 17 -13.46 -16.20 9.89
N VAL A 18 -12.35 -16.66 10.48
CA VAL A 18 -10.98 -16.42 9.98
C VAL A 18 -10.80 -16.86 8.51
N GLU A 19 -11.27 -18.06 8.17
CA GLU A 19 -11.16 -18.60 6.80
C GLU A 19 -12.02 -17.83 5.79
N ALA A 20 -13.21 -17.38 6.21
CA ALA A 20 -14.09 -16.57 5.37
C ALA A 20 -13.47 -15.19 5.08
N ALA A 21 -12.83 -14.57 6.08
CA ALA A 21 -12.12 -13.31 5.89
C ALA A 21 -10.93 -13.48 4.93
N ALA A 22 -10.13 -14.55 5.07
CA ALA A 22 -9.03 -14.85 4.15
C ALA A 22 -9.51 -15.10 2.70
N GLY A 23 -10.63 -15.83 2.54
CA GLY A 23 -11.26 -16.05 1.24
C GLY A 23 -11.75 -14.77 0.58
N LEU A 24 -12.38 -13.88 1.35
CA LEU A 24 -12.84 -12.57 0.87
C LEU A 24 -11.66 -11.67 0.46
N VAL A 25 -10.61 -11.62 1.27
CA VAL A 25 -9.40 -10.85 0.94
C VAL A 25 -8.79 -11.35 -0.38
N THR A 26 -8.67 -12.67 -0.55
CA THR A 26 -8.18 -13.27 -1.80
C THR A 26 -9.07 -12.88 -2.97
N ALA A 27 -10.40 -12.96 -2.82
CA ALA A 27 -11.35 -12.58 -3.87
C ALA A 27 -11.22 -11.10 -4.25
N VAL A 28 -11.08 -10.20 -3.26
CA VAL A 28 -10.87 -8.76 -3.51
C VAL A 28 -9.57 -8.50 -4.27
N ARG A 29 -8.47 -9.18 -3.90
CA ARG A 29 -7.18 -9.05 -4.61
C ARG A 29 -7.23 -9.59 -6.04
N ALA A 30 -8.12 -10.53 -6.33
CA ALA A 30 -8.35 -11.08 -7.66
C ALA A 30 -9.27 -10.21 -8.55
N LEU A 31 -9.85 -9.13 -8.02
CA LEU A 31 -10.66 -8.21 -8.82
C LEU A 31 -9.80 -7.44 -9.84
N HIS A 32 -10.49 -6.85 -10.82
CA HIS A 32 -9.90 -5.89 -11.75
C HIS A 32 -10.09 -4.46 -11.23
N GLY A 33 -9.26 -3.53 -11.75
CA GLY A 33 -9.37 -2.12 -11.41
C GLY A 33 -8.87 -1.77 -10.00
N PRO A 34 -9.22 -0.57 -9.48
CA PRO A 34 -8.51 0.02 -8.34
C PRO A 34 -8.75 -0.71 -7.01
N SER A 35 -9.90 -1.35 -6.85
CA SER A 35 -10.26 -2.17 -5.68
C SER A 35 -9.21 -3.25 -5.34
N ARG A 36 -8.54 -3.82 -6.34
CA ARG A 36 -7.51 -4.87 -6.11
C ARG A 36 -6.31 -4.34 -5.32
N THR A 37 -6.01 -3.05 -5.49
CA THR A 37 -4.85 -2.37 -4.89
C THR A 37 -5.18 -1.62 -3.61
N ALA A 38 -6.48 -1.45 -3.30
CA ALA A 38 -6.92 -0.75 -2.11
C ALA A 38 -6.32 -1.38 -0.84
N PRO A 39 -5.91 -0.57 0.15
CA PRO A 39 -5.53 -1.09 1.45
C PRO A 39 -6.67 -1.89 2.09
N ILE A 40 -6.36 -3.05 2.67
CA ILE A 40 -7.32 -3.87 3.40
C ILE A 40 -6.91 -3.90 4.87
N VAL A 41 -7.76 -3.33 5.73
CA VAL A 41 -7.58 -3.30 7.18
C VAL A 41 -8.63 -4.20 7.84
N LEU A 42 -8.20 -5.15 8.65
CA LEU A 42 -9.08 -6.02 9.42
C LEU A 42 -9.40 -5.41 10.79
N LEU A 43 -10.67 -5.38 11.17
CA LEU A 43 -11.07 -5.23 12.58
C LEU A 43 -11.28 -6.63 13.18
N THR A 44 -10.52 -6.98 14.21
CA THR A 44 -10.45 -8.35 14.73
C THR A 44 -10.73 -8.42 16.23
N GLU A 45 -11.45 -9.45 16.69
CA GLU A 45 -11.75 -9.67 18.12
C GLU A 45 -10.54 -10.14 18.95
N ALA A 46 -9.63 -10.90 18.35
CA ALA A 46 -8.37 -11.27 18.98
C ALA A 46 -7.25 -10.29 18.57
N GLU A 47 -6.18 -10.22 19.37
CA GLU A 47 -4.85 -9.89 18.84
C GLU A 47 -4.49 -10.99 17.83
N ALA A 48 -5.07 -10.89 16.65
CA ALA A 48 -4.69 -11.76 15.55
C ALA A 48 -3.22 -11.44 15.31
N LYS A 49 -2.34 -12.35 15.70
CA LYS A 49 -1.06 -12.51 15.04
C LYS A 49 -1.42 -12.87 13.60
N THR A 50 -1.72 -11.87 12.78
CA THR A 50 -1.82 -12.04 11.34
C THR A 50 -0.49 -12.62 10.94
N ASP A 51 -0.47 -13.91 10.62
CA ASP A 51 0.73 -14.58 10.17
C ASP A 51 1.28 -13.76 8.98
N PRO A 52 2.45 -13.13 9.11
CA PRO A 52 2.97 -12.22 8.09
C PRO A 52 3.23 -12.91 6.75
N LYS A 53 3.19 -14.26 6.71
CA LYS A 53 3.57 -15.09 5.56
C LYS A 53 2.50 -15.27 4.48
N SER A 54 1.28 -14.77 4.65
CA SER A 54 0.19 -14.87 3.64
C SER A 54 -0.40 -13.52 3.19
N SER A 55 0.27 -12.41 3.52
CA SER A 55 -0.24 -11.02 3.68
C SER A 55 -0.97 -10.36 2.50
N SER A 56 -2.15 -10.86 2.15
CA SER A 56 -3.11 -10.11 1.32
C SER A 56 -3.84 -9.02 2.13
N VAL A 57 -3.74 -9.05 3.47
CA VAL A 57 -4.18 -8.03 4.43
C VAL A 57 -3.03 -7.08 4.76
N ASP A 58 -3.31 -5.78 4.85
CA ASP A 58 -2.29 -4.76 5.05
C ASP A 58 -2.15 -4.31 6.52
N ALA A 59 -3.23 -4.36 7.30
CA ALA A 59 -3.20 -4.13 8.75
C ALA A 59 -4.35 -4.86 9.47
N ALA A 60 -4.18 -5.05 10.78
CA ALA A 60 -5.22 -5.53 11.68
C ALA A 60 -5.31 -4.63 12.91
N ILE A 61 -6.52 -4.24 13.29
CA ILE A 61 -6.82 -3.40 14.46
C ILE A 61 -7.75 -4.19 15.38
N PRO A 62 -7.42 -4.34 16.68
CA PRO A 62 -8.33 -4.98 17.63
C PRO A 62 -9.65 -4.22 17.76
N ILE A 63 -10.78 -4.89 17.61
CA ILE A 63 -12.11 -4.27 17.66
C ILE A 63 -12.45 -3.68 19.04
N HIS A 64 -11.78 -4.17 20.08
CA HIS A 64 -11.96 -3.71 21.46
C HIS A 64 -10.96 -2.61 21.87
N CYS A 65 -10.12 -2.11 20.95
CA CYS A 65 -9.24 -0.99 21.26
C CYS A 65 -10.02 0.34 21.41
N PRO A 66 -9.47 1.34 22.12
CA PRO A 66 -10.09 2.66 22.21
C PRO A 66 -10.32 3.27 20.82
N ALA A 67 -11.45 3.96 20.63
CA ALA A 67 -11.81 4.56 19.33
C ALA A 67 -10.72 5.49 18.76
N ASP A 68 -10.09 6.29 19.62
CA ASP A 68 -8.99 7.19 19.23
C ASP A 68 -7.74 6.44 18.74
N HIS A 69 -7.53 5.22 19.22
CA HIS A 69 -6.44 4.36 18.75
C HIS A 69 -6.78 3.79 17.37
N ALA A 70 -7.99 3.25 17.20
CA ALA A 70 -8.46 2.77 15.90
C ALA A 70 -8.43 3.87 14.84
N ALA A 71 -8.88 5.09 15.18
CA ALA A 71 -8.84 6.24 14.29
C ALA A 71 -7.41 6.60 13.85
N ARG A 72 -6.44 6.59 14.78
CA ARG A 72 -5.04 6.84 14.46
C ARG A 72 -4.43 5.76 13.57
N GLU A 73 -4.76 4.49 13.79
CA GLU A 73 -4.27 3.41 12.90
C GLU A 73 -4.89 3.50 11.51
N LEU A 74 -6.19 3.84 11.40
CA LEU A 74 -6.85 4.06 10.12
C LEU A 74 -6.32 5.29 9.37
N GLU A 75 -5.94 6.35 10.10
CA GLU A 75 -5.34 7.57 9.54
C GLU A 75 -4.06 7.26 8.74
N ARG A 76 -3.29 6.26 9.17
CA ARG A 76 -2.08 5.79 8.47
C ARG A 76 -2.38 5.18 7.09
N TRP A 77 -3.62 4.82 6.82
CA TRP A 77 -4.05 4.23 5.53
C TRP A 77 -4.78 5.23 4.64
N ARG A 78 -4.70 6.53 4.96
CA ARG A 78 -5.27 7.56 4.10
C ARG A 78 -4.63 7.56 2.71
N PRO A 79 -5.42 7.85 1.66
CA PRO A 79 -4.93 7.88 0.29
C PRO A 79 -3.88 8.96 0.13
N VAL A 80 -2.84 8.62 -0.63
CA VAL A 80 -1.82 9.60 -1.04
C VAL A 80 -2.40 10.53 -2.10
N SER A 81 -2.03 11.81 -2.02
CA SER A 81 -2.38 12.81 -3.03
C SER A 81 -1.56 12.61 -4.30
N LEU A 82 -2.20 12.77 -5.45
CA LEU A 82 -1.57 12.77 -6.78
C LEU A 82 -1.22 14.18 -7.29
N GLU A 83 -1.54 15.24 -6.53
CA GLU A 83 -1.25 16.62 -6.90
C GLU A 83 0.23 16.88 -7.25
N PRO A 84 1.22 16.38 -6.48
CA PRO A 84 2.62 16.53 -6.86
C PRO A 84 2.93 15.92 -8.24
N THR A 85 2.41 14.72 -8.50
CA THR A 85 2.60 14.00 -9.76
C THR A 85 1.90 14.72 -10.92
N ARG A 86 0.68 15.23 -10.71
CA ARG A 86 -0.05 16.06 -11.70
C ARG A 86 0.71 17.33 -12.04
N ARG A 87 1.31 17.99 -11.05
CA ARG A 87 2.16 19.17 -11.26
C ARG A 87 3.37 18.84 -12.14
N ILE A 88 4.04 17.73 -11.88
CA ILE A 88 5.17 17.27 -12.70
C ILE A 88 4.72 16.96 -14.13
N ALA A 89 3.57 16.29 -14.31
CA ALA A 89 2.98 16.03 -15.61
C ALA A 89 2.61 17.32 -16.37
N GLY A 90 2.18 18.37 -15.66
CA GLY A 90 1.94 19.68 -16.24
C GLY A 90 3.20 20.37 -16.77
N ILE A 91 4.38 20.08 -16.20
CA ILE A 91 5.66 20.66 -16.62
C ILE A 91 6.29 19.86 -17.76
N LEU A 92 6.32 18.53 -17.64
CA LEU A 92 7.03 17.64 -18.56
C LEU A 92 6.16 17.08 -19.70
N GLY A 93 4.84 17.30 -19.61
CA GLY A 93 3.85 16.68 -20.48
C GLY A 93 3.39 15.31 -19.93
N PRO A 94 2.15 14.89 -20.27
CA PRO A 94 1.53 13.69 -19.68
C PRO A 94 2.16 12.38 -20.17
N GLY A 95 2.67 12.32 -21.41
CA GLY A 95 3.20 11.10 -22.01
C GLY A 95 4.40 10.49 -21.27
N PRO A 96 5.49 11.26 -21.05
CA PRO A 96 6.65 10.77 -20.29
C PRO A 96 6.30 10.30 -18.88
N ILE A 97 5.39 10.99 -18.20
CA ILE A 97 4.98 10.67 -16.83
C ILE A 97 4.11 9.42 -16.78
N ALA A 98 3.18 9.23 -17.72
CA ALA A 98 2.37 8.02 -17.78
C ALA A 98 3.23 6.76 -17.86
N GLY A 99 4.24 6.74 -18.73
CA GLY A 99 5.15 5.59 -18.84
C GLY A 99 6.02 5.39 -17.59
N MET A 100 6.38 6.46 -16.88
CA MET A 100 7.11 6.34 -15.61
C MET A 100 6.23 5.76 -14.49
N ILE A 101 4.97 6.18 -14.42
CA ILE A 101 4.00 5.67 -13.44
C ILE A 101 3.71 4.19 -13.68
N GLU A 102 3.52 3.78 -14.94
CA GLU A 102 3.30 2.38 -15.29
C GLU A 102 4.49 1.51 -14.85
N ARG A 103 5.72 1.93 -15.17
CA ARG A 103 6.94 1.23 -14.74
C ARG A 103 7.10 1.19 -13.23
N LEU A 104 6.76 2.27 -12.54
CA LEU A 104 6.76 2.31 -11.08
C LEU A 104 5.76 1.29 -10.51
N GLY A 105 4.53 1.25 -11.05
CA GLY A 105 3.50 0.31 -10.63
C GLY A 105 3.97 -1.15 -10.71
N VAL A 106 4.50 -1.57 -11.86
CA VAL A 106 5.04 -2.92 -12.06
C VAL A 106 6.15 -3.26 -11.04
N ARG A 107 7.08 -2.33 -10.81
CA ARG A 107 8.17 -2.53 -9.84
C ARG A 107 7.67 -2.61 -8.41
N LEU A 108 6.73 -1.76 -8.01
CA LEU A 108 6.13 -1.78 -6.67
C LEU A 108 5.33 -3.06 -6.42
N GLU A 109 4.62 -3.60 -7.43
CA GLU A 109 3.94 -4.89 -7.32
C GLU A 109 4.93 -6.04 -7.05
N ALA A 110 6.03 -6.10 -7.80
CA ALA A 110 7.10 -7.07 -7.56
C ALA A 110 7.73 -6.87 -6.17
N ALA A 111 7.95 -5.62 -5.77
CA ALA A 111 8.53 -5.27 -4.48
C ALA A 111 7.66 -5.69 -3.29
N MET A 112 6.32 -5.68 -3.43
CA MET A 112 5.43 -6.22 -2.39
C MET A 112 5.68 -7.71 -2.14
N GLY A 113 5.95 -8.49 -3.20
CA GLY A 113 6.34 -9.90 -3.07
C GLY A 113 7.67 -10.09 -2.34
N MET A 114 8.65 -9.21 -2.61
CA MET A 114 9.94 -9.20 -1.91
C MET A 114 9.80 -8.84 -0.43
N LEU A 115 9.02 -7.80 -0.12
CA LEU A 115 8.73 -7.37 1.26
C LEU A 115 7.97 -8.43 2.06
N ALA A 116 7.11 -9.23 1.42
CA ALA A 116 6.41 -10.34 2.08
C ALA A 116 7.36 -11.49 2.48
N GLN A 117 8.46 -11.66 1.73
CA GLN A 117 9.49 -12.66 2.00
C GLN A 117 10.66 -12.11 2.83
N GLU A 118 10.61 -10.83 3.22
CA GLU A 118 11.72 -10.12 3.89
C GLU A 118 13.04 -10.17 3.08
N ARG A 119 12.95 -10.28 1.74
CA ARG A 119 14.10 -10.34 0.83
C ARG A 119 14.29 -8.99 0.16
N ILE A 120 15.00 -8.08 0.81
CA ILE A 120 15.26 -6.75 0.26
C ILE A 120 16.57 -6.73 -0.52
N ASP A 121 16.50 -6.34 -1.79
CA ASP A 121 17.65 -5.92 -2.59
C ASP A 121 17.85 -4.41 -2.38
N GLN A 122 18.98 -4.01 -1.80
CA GLN A 122 19.30 -2.61 -1.52
C GLN A 122 19.39 -1.75 -2.80
N GLY A 123 19.90 -2.32 -3.89
CA GLY A 123 19.98 -1.64 -5.17
C GLY A 123 18.60 -1.40 -5.78
N GLU A 124 17.68 -2.35 -5.62
CA GLU A 124 16.28 -2.16 -6.02
C GLU A 124 15.57 -1.15 -5.12
N ALA A 125 15.81 -1.19 -3.81
CA ALA A 125 15.28 -0.21 -2.87
C ALA A 125 15.74 1.22 -3.23
N HIS A 126 17.02 1.41 -3.56
CA HIS A 126 17.54 2.71 -4.00
C HIS A 126 16.88 3.21 -5.29
N ARG A 127 16.68 2.31 -6.27
CA ARG A 127 15.99 2.64 -7.52
C ARG A 127 14.53 3.03 -7.28
N LEU A 128 13.81 2.29 -6.44
CA LEU A 128 12.43 2.60 -6.05
C LEU A 128 12.34 3.95 -5.34
N ALA A 129 13.28 4.25 -4.43
CA ALA A 129 13.37 5.55 -3.77
C ALA A 129 13.51 6.68 -4.80
N GLY A 130 14.41 6.53 -5.77
CA GLY A 130 14.61 7.53 -6.84
C GLY A 130 13.37 7.76 -7.70
N LEU A 131 12.69 6.69 -8.13
CA LEU A 131 11.46 6.79 -8.92
C LEU A 131 10.32 7.43 -8.13
N CYS A 132 10.13 7.03 -6.87
CA CYS A 132 9.11 7.60 -5.99
C CYS A 132 9.35 9.09 -5.77
N GLY A 133 10.60 9.49 -5.50
CA GLY A 133 10.97 10.90 -5.32
C GLY A 133 10.70 11.72 -6.58
N THR A 134 11.10 11.20 -7.75
CA THR A 134 10.88 11.86 -9.04
C THR A 134 9.41 12.07 -9.36
N LEU A 135 8.55 11.12 -8.99
CA LEU A 135 7.10 11.19 -9.24
C LEU A 135 6.31 11.87 -8.12
N GLY A 136 6.98 12.37 -7.07
CA GLY A 136 6.35 13.12 -5.97
C GLY A 136 5.74 12.27 -4.86
N PHE A 137 6.04 10.97 -4.80
CA PHE A 137 5.60 10.06 -3.73
C PHE A 137 6.55 10.12 -2.52
N ALA A 138 6.52 11.24 -1.78
CA ALA A 138 7.51 11.53 -0.72
C ALA A 138 7.59 10.46 0.40
N GLN A 139 6.46 9.92 0.85
CA GLN A 139 6.47 8.89 1.91
C GLN A 139 7.08 7.58 1.43
N ALA A 140 6.74 7.14 0.21
CA ALA A 140 7.33 5.95 -0.38
C ALA A 140 8.83 6.16 -0.67
N HIS A 141 9.21 7.36 -1.14
CA HIS A 141 10.62 7.72 -1.30
C HIS A 141 11.41 7.54 0.00
N ALA A 142 10.94 8.12 1.10
CA ALA A 142 11.61 8.01 2.40
C ALA A 142 11.74 6.55 2.87
N ALA A 143 10.63 5.80 2.84
CA ALA A 143 10.64 4.41 3.29
C ALA A 143 11.56 3.50 2.46
N TRP A 144 11.59 3.67 1.13
CA TRP A 144 12.50 2.91 0.27
C TRP A 144 13.95 3.37 0.39
N LEU A 145 14.19 4.65 0.68
CA LEU A 145 15.53 5.17 0.95
C LEU A 145 16.10 4.54 2.23
N ASP A 146 15.34 4.51 3.31
CA ASP A 146 15.74 3.87 4.57
C ASP A 146 16.10 2.39 4.35
N LEU A 147 15.27 1.65 3.60
CA LEU A 147 15.57 0.26 3.25
C LEU A 147 16.86 0.12 2.42
N SER A 148 17.14 1.06 1.52
CA SER A 148 18.37 1.06 0.72
C SER A 148 19.62 1.31 1.58
N LEU A 149 19.46 1.99 2.72
CA LEU A 149 20.53 2.26 3.70
C LEU A 149 20.70 1.13 4.72
N GLY A 150 19.83 0.11 4.70
CA GLY A 150 19.90 -1.05 5.59
C GLY A 150 19.08 -0.93 6.88
N GLU A 151 18.19 0.05 6.98
CA GLU A 151 17.33 0.23 8.16
C GLU A 151 16.18 -0.79 8.17
N ALA A 152 16.41 -1.93 8.83
CA ALA A 152 15.47 -3.05 8.87
C ALA A 152 14.12 -2.72 9.54
N THR A 153 14.08 -1.72 10.42
CA THR A 153 12.85 -1.24 11.07
C THR A 153 11.87 -0.59 10.10
N SER A 154 12.33 -0.18 8.91
CA SER A 154 11.50 0.48 7.89
C SER A 154 10.70 -0.50 7.01
N LEU A 155 10.81 -1.82 7.23
CA LEU A 155 10.07 -2.86 6.47
C LEU A 155 8.55 -2.64 6.47
N ALA A 156 7.95 -2.43 7.65
CA ALA A 156 6.52 -2.23 7.77
C ALA A 156 6.05 -0.95 7.08
N GLU A 157 6.87 0.10 7.17
CA GLU A 157 6.58 1.40 6.58
C GLU A 157 6.71 1.38 5.05
N ALA A 158 7.71 0.67 4.52
CA ALA A 158 7.85 0.44 3.09
C ALA A 158 6.67 -0.36 2.52
N ARG A 159 6.19 -1.38 3.24
CA ARG A 159 5.00 -2.14 2.85
C ARG A 159 3.76 -1.25 2.80
N ARG A 160 3.52 -0.46 3.84
CA ARG A 160 2.40 0.49 3.94
C ARG A 160 2.43 1.51 2.80
N THR A 161 3.53 2.23 2.65
CA THR A 161 3.67 3.30 1.66
C THR A 161 3.64 2.77 0.22
N THR A 162 4.17 1.57 -0.03
CA THR A 162 4.07 0.88 -1.32
C THR A 162 2.61 0.56 -1.66
N ARG A 163 1.85 -0.02 -0.72
CA ARG A 163 0.41 -0.29 -0.93
C ARG A 163 -0.37 0.98 -1.24
N LEU A 164 -0.13 2.05 -0.49
CA LEU A 164 -0.80 3.34 -0.71
C LEU A 164 -0.44 3.96 -2.05
N THR A 165 0.81 3.81 -2.49
CA THR A 165 1.27 4.30 -3.80
C THR A 165 0.62 3.50 -4.94
N LEU A 166 0.56 2.17 -4.83
CA LEU A 166 -0.15 1.31 -5.79
C LEU A 166 -1.64 1.69 -5.89
N ALA A 167 -2.30 1.92 -4.74
CA ALA A 167 -3.68 2.36 -4.70
C ALA A 167 -3.89 3.73 -5.35
N ALA A 168 -2.94 4.66 -5.18
CA ALA A 168 -2.98 5.95 -5.84
C ALA A 168 -2.80 5.83 -7.35
N ILE A 169 -1.83 5.04 -7.81
CA ILE A 169 -1.61 4.77 -9.24
C ILE A 169 -2.84 4.14 -9.89
N ALA A 170 -3.46 3.15 -9.23
CA ALA A 170 -4.59 2.44 -9.79
C ALA A 170 -5.81 3.34 -9.97
N ARG A 171 -6.06 4.30 -9.06
CA ARG A 171 -7.12 5.32 -9.19
C ARG A 171 -6.90 6.31 -10.34
N GLY A 172 -5.72 6.29 -10.97
CA GLY A 172 -5.36 7.16 -12.08
C GLY A 172 -4.97 8.57 -11.65
N LEU A 173 -4.15 9.21 -12.49
CA LEU A 173 -3.88 10.65 -12.42
C LEU A 173 -5.11 11.46 -12.78
#